data_AF-A0A536XKC3-F1
#
_entry.id   AF-A0A536XKC3-F1
#
_cell.length_a   1.000
_cell.length_b   1.000
_cell.length_c   1.000
_cell.angle_alpha   90.00
_cell.angle_beta   90.00
_cell.angle_gamma   90.00
#
_symmetry.space_group_name_H-M   'P 1'
#
loop_
_entity.id
_entity.type
_entity.pdbx_description
1 polymer ?
#
loop_
_entity_poly.entity_id
_entity_poly.type
_entity_poly.pdbx_seq_one_letter_code
_entity_poly.pdbx_strand_id
1 'polypeptide(L)'
;MRRRFLEYREDEHAQIYLLVAILLGGFIAGTIDIGAAALINWVSPILILHFIAGGLLGKAALGGGTPVALLGLLLQWAMSLIIAFFAQRFASDAK
;
A
#
# COMPACT_ATOMS: atom_id res chain seq x y z
N MET A 1 1.00 -30.33 -28.55
CA MET A 1 1.26 -28.88 -28.69
C MET A 1 0.20 -27.99 -28.05
N ARG A 2 -1.12 -28.25 -28.18
CA ARG A 2 -2.19 -27.38 -27.65
C ARG A 2 -2.21 -27.20 -26.11
N ARG A 3 -1.81 -28.22 -25.31
CA ARG A 3 -1.83 -28.12 -23.83
C ARG A 3 -0.82 -27.10 -23.27
N ARG A 4 0.40 -27.06 -23.83
CA ARG A 4 1.47 -26.15 -23.38
C ARG A 4 1.14 -24.67 -23.61
N PHE A 5 0.32 -24.38 -24.63
CA PHE A 5 -0.19 -23.03 -24.90
C PHE A 5 -1.30 -22.59 -23.94
N LEU A 6 -2.06 -23.54 -23.39
CA LEU A 6 -3.11 -23.23 -22.43
C LEU A 6 -2.52 -22.99 -21.04
N GLU A 7 -1.57 -23.82 -20.59
CA GLU A 7 -0.83 -23.57 -19.33
C GLU A 7 -0.14 -22.21 -19.34
N TYR A 8 0.59 -21.89 -20.42
CA TYR A 8 1.26 -20.58 -20.55
C TYR A 8 0.29 -19.39 -20.39
N ARG A 9 -0.92 -19.52 -20.92
CA ARG A 9 -1.94 -18.48 -20.85
C ARG A 9 -2.60 -18.39 -19.48
N GLU A 10 -2.79 -19.51 -18.79
CA GLU A 10 -3.31 -19.54 -17.41
C GLU A 10 -2.31 -18.87 -16.44
N ASP A 11 -1.00 -19.12 -16.62
CA ASP A 11 0.06 -18.53 -15.80
C ASP A 11 0.13 -17.01 -15.96
N GLU A 12 0.00 -16.50 -17.19
CA GLU A 12 -0.02 -15.06 -17.48
C GLU A 12 -1.18 -14.35 -16.76
N HIS A 13 -2.38 -14.93 -16.82
CA HIS A 13 -3.54 -14.37 -16.12
C HIS A 13 -3.38 -14.42 -14.60
N ALA A 14 -2.84 -15.51 -14.04
CA ALA A 14 -2.60 -15.62 -12.61
C ALA A 14 -1.66 -14.53 -12.09
N GLN A 15 -0.59 -14.21 -12.82
CA GLN A 15 0.33 -13.11 -12.48
C GLN A 15 -0.38 -11.75 -12.51
N ILE A 16 -1.21 -11.51 -13.53
CA ILE A 16 -1.97 -10.25 -13.64
C ILE A 16 -2.93 -10.12 -12.45
N TYR A 17 -3.66 -11.17 -12.08
CA TYR A 17 -4.57 -11.11 -10.93
C TYR A 17 -3.84 -10.88 -9.61
N LEU A 18 -2.66 -11.48 -9.42
CA LEU A 18 -1.82 -11.23 -8.24
C LEU A 18 -1.36 -9.77 -8.16
N LEU A 19 -0.87 -9.22 -9.27
CA LEU A 19 -0.46 -7.81 -9.34
C LEU A 19 -1.63 -6.87 -9.06
N VAL A 20 -2.79 -7.13 -9.67
CA VAL A 20 -4.02 -6.36 -9.43
C VAL A 20 -4.42 -6.43 -7.97
N ALA A 21 -4.35 -7.60 -7.33
CA ALA A 21 -4.69 -7.76 -5.92
C ALA A 21 -3.72 -7.02 -4.99
N ILE A 22 -2.41 -7.01 -5.29
CA ILE A 22 -1.42 -6.25 -4.53
C ILE A 22 -1.68 -4.75 -4.65
N LEU A 23 -1.87 -4.26 -5.88
CA LEU A 23 -2.07 -2.84 -6.13
C LEU A 23 -3.39 -2.35 -5.53
N LEU A 24 -4.52 -3.00 -5.86
CA LEU A 24 -5.82 -2.60 -5.32
C LEU A 24 -5.88 -2.76 -3.80
N GLY A 25 -5.45 -3.90 -3.28
CA GLY A 25 -5.44 -4.16 -1.84
C GLY A 25 -4.55 -3.18 -1.09
N GLY A 26 -3.33 -2.95 -1.58
CA GLY A 26 -2.37 -2.03 -0.96
C GLY A 26 -2.84 -0.58 -1.00
N PHE A 27 -3.34 -0.07 -2.13
CA PHE A 27 -3.83 1.32 -2.18
C PHE A 27 -5.06 1.53 -1.30
N ILE A 28 -6.03 0.61 -1.34
CA ILE A 28 -7.23 0.69 -0.50
C ILE A 28 -6.85 0.63 0.98
N ALA A 29 -6.03 -0.35 1.38
CA ALA A 29 -5.61 -0.49 2.77
C ALA A 29 -4.83 0.74 3.26
N GLY A 30 -3.85 1.23 2.49
CA GLY A 30 -3.05 2.38 2.88
C GLY A 30 -3.87 3.67 3.02
N THR A 31 -4.87 3.89 2.17
CA THR A 31 -5.80 5.02 2.31
C THR A 31 -6.70 4.86 3.54
N ILE A 32 -7.20 3.65 3.80
CA ILE A 32 -7.99 3.35 5.00
C ILE A 32 -7.15 3.59 6.26
N ASP A 33 -5.89 3.18 6.29
CA ASP A 33 -5.01 3.39 7.46
C ASP A 33 -4.85 4.87 7.83
N ILE A 34 -4.70 5.76 6.84
CA ILE A 34 -4.63 7.21 7.08
C ILE A 34 -5.94 7.70 7.71
N GLY A 35 -7.07 7.29 7.13
CA GLY A 35 -8.40 7.66 7.62
C GLY A 35 -8.67 7.11 9.03
N ALA A 36 -8.30 5.86 9.29
CA ALA A 36 -8.44 5.20 10.58
C ALA A 36 -7.57 5.90 11.63
N ALA A 37 -6.30 6.16 11.34
CA ALA A 37 -5.41 6.90 12.23
C ALA A 37 -5.94 8.31 12.53
N ALA A 38 -6.46 9.02 11.52
CA ALA A 38 -7.07 10.33 11.69
C ALA A 38 -8.32 10.28 12.59
N LEU A 39 -9.19 9.30 12.37
CA LEU A 39 -10.43 9.11 13.12
C LEU A 39 -10.17 8.72 14.58
N ILE A 40 -9.26 7.76 14.82
CA ILE A 40 -8.89 7.29 16.16
C ILE A 40 -8.30 8.45 16.99
N ASN A 41 -7.46 9.28 16.37
CA ASN A 41 -6.78 10.38 17.05
C ASN A 41 -7.57 11.69 17.04
N TRP A 42 -8.74 11.75 16.39
CA TRP A 42 -9.54 12.96 16.21
C TRP A 42 -8.75 14.14 15.62
N VAL A 43 -7.87 13.86 14.65
CA VAL A 43 -7.05 14.87 13.97
C VAL A 43 -7.26 14.84 12.48
N SER A 44 -6.81 15.89 11.79
CA SER A 44 -6.87 15.93 10.33
C SER A 44 -5.99 14.82 9.71
N PRO A 45 -6.42 14.21 8.59
CA PRO A 45 -5.59 13.28 7.82
C PRO A 45 -4.25 13.89 7.38
N ILE A 46 -4.22 15.20 7.11
CA ILE A 46 -3.00 15.91 6.73
C ILE A 46 -1.95 15.86 7.85
N LEU A 47 -2.37 16.01 9.11
CA LEU A 47 -1.47 15.90 10.25
C LEU A 47 -0.91 14.48 10.39
N ILE A 48 -1.73 13.45 10.15
CA ILE A 48 -1.28 12.05 10.12
C ILE A 48 -0.21 11.86 9.04
N LEU A 49 -0.41 12.42 7.85
CA LEU A 49 0.60 12.36 6.77
C LEU A 49 1.92 13.03 7.17
N HIS A 50 1.87 14.16 7.89
CA HIS A 50 3.08 14.77 8.46
C HIS A 50 3.76 13.89 9.50
N PHE A 51 2.99 13.21 10.35
CA PHE A 51 3.55 12.24 11.31
C PHE A 51 4.24 11.07 10.61
N ILE A 52 3.62 10.52 9.55
CA ILE A 52 4.21 9.44 8.74
C ILE A 52 5.50 9.92 8.08
N ALA A 53 5.50 11.11 7.46
CA ALA A 53 6.71 11.73 6.92
C ALA A 53 7.78 12.03 7.99
N GLY A 54 7.34 12.26 9.23
CA GLY A 54 8.21 12.45 10.40
C GLY A 54 9.07 11.23 10.72
N GLY A 55 8.69 10.03 10.28
CA GLY A 55 9.54 8.84 10.36
C GLY A 55 10.87 8.99 9.60
N LEU A 56 10.89 9.80 8.53
CA LEU A 56 12.09 10.08 7.73
C LEU A 56 12.69 11.46 8.01
N LEU A 57 11.85 12.49 8.14
CA LEU A 57 12.27 13.89 8.28
C LEU A 57 12.39 14.36 9.74
N GLY A 58 12.01 13.52 10.70
CA GLY A 58 11.97 13.88 12.12
C GLY A 58 10.97 15.01 12.41
N LYS A 59 11.27 15.80 13.45
CA LYS A 59 10.38 16.88 13.94
C LYS A 59 10.06 17.95 12.89
N ALA A 60 10.92 18.14 11.89
CA ALA A 60 10.73 19.12 10.82
C ALA A 60 9.48 18.83 9.97
N ALA A 61 9.01 17.58 9.92
CA ALA A 61 7.83 17.19 9.15
C ALA A 61 6.55 17.90 9.61
N LEU A 62 6.40 18.18 10.91
CA LEU A 62 5.19 18.79 11.48
C LEU A 62 5.01 20.26 11.09
N GLY A 63 6.09 20.94 10.71
CA GLY A 63 6.05 22.29 10.15
C GLY A 63 5.99 22.31 8.62
N GLY A 64 5.93 21.15 7.99
CA GLY A 64 5.92 21.00 6.54
C GLY A 64 4.61 21.43 5.90
N GLY A 65 4.65 21.87 4.64
CA GLY A 65 3.46 22.14 3.85
C GLY A 65 2.95 20.91 3.10
N THR A 66 2.26 21.15 1.99
CA THR A 66 1.77 20.14 1.05
C THR A 66 2.82 19.10 0.62
N PRO A 67 4.10 19.47 0.32
CA PRO A 67 5.09 18.49 -0.11
C PRO A 67 5.38 17.40 0.94
N VAL A 68 5.34 17.74 2.22
CA VAL A 68 5.57 16.77 3.32
C VAL A 68 4.36 15.86 3.48
N ALA A 69 3.14 16.39 3.31
CA ALA A 69 1.93 15.56 3.30
C ALA A 69 1.94 14.56 2.13
N LEU A 70 2.37 14.98 0.94
CA LEU A 70 2.54 14.10 -0.22
C LEU A 70 3.59 13.02 0.04
N LEU A 71 4.72 13.37 0.65
CA LEU A 71 5.71 12.38 1.06
C LEU A 71 5.11 11.37 2.03
N GLY A 72 4.36 11.83 3.03
CA GLY A 72 3.66 10.95 3.97
C GLY A 72 2.69 9.99 3.27
N LEU A 73 1.97 10.48 2.26
CA LEU A 73 1.02 9.67 1.49
C LEU A 73 1.75 8.58 0.69
N LEU A 74 2.84 8.96 0.02
CA LEU A 74 3.68 8.03 -0.74
C LEU A 74 4.31 6.98 0.18
N LEU A 75 4.80 7.38 1.34
CA LEU A 75 5.37 6.45 2.32
C LEU A 75 4.31 5.47 2.83
N GLN A 76 3.11 5.95 3.12
CA GLN A 76 2.02 5.09 3.59
C GLN A 76 1.59 4.08 2.52
N TRP A 77 1.44 4.51 1.27
CA TRP A 77 1.12 3.60 0.17
C TRP A 77 2.26 2.64 -0.13
N ALA A 78 3.51 3.07 -0.09
CA ALA A 78 4.64 2.16 -0.23
C ALA A 78 4.60 1.07 0.84
N MET A 79 4.32 1.45 2.09
CA MET A 79 4.24 0.50 3.19
C MET A 79 3.07 -0.47 3.06
N SER A 80 1.89 0.00 2.66
CA SER A 80 0.71 -0.86 2.47
C SER A 80 0.86 -1.79 1.25
N LEU A 81 1.53 -1.37 0.18
CA LEU A 81 1.88 -2.23 -0.96
C LEU A 81 2.85 -3.34 -0.56
N ILE A 82 3.84 -3.04 0.29
CA ILE A 82 4.76 -4.04 0.85
C ILE A 82 3.98 -5.08 1.66
N ILE A 83 3.07 -4.63 2.54
CA ILE A 83 2.20 -5.54 3.31
C ILE A 83 1.35 -6.40 2.37
N ALA A 84 0.71 -5.80 1.37
CA ALA A 84 -0.14 -6.52 0.42
C ALA A 84 0.66 -7.60 -0.35
N PHE A 85 1.90 -7.31 -0.75
CA PHE A 85 2.79 -8.30 -1.36
C PHE A 85 3.03 -9.50 -0.44
N PHE A 86 3.42 -9.27 0.80
CA PHE A 86 3.64 -10.36 1.76
C PHE A 86 2.34 -11.11 2.08
N ALA A 87 1.22 -10.42 2.23
CA ALA A 87 -0.08 -11.02 2.46
C ALA A 87 -0.48 -11.99 1.31
N GLN A 88 -0.25 -11.60 0.05
CA GLN A 88 -0.49 -12.50 -1.08
C GLN A 88 0.45 -13.71 -1.08
N ARG A 89 1.72 -13.53 -0.70
CA ARG A 89 2.66 -14.64 -0.56
C ARG A 89 2.19 -15.64 0.50
N PHE A 90 1.78 -15.17 1.67
CA PHE A 90 1.22 -16.04 2.71
C PHE A 90 -0.07 -16.74 2.26
N ALA A 91 -0.96 -16.04 1.56
CA ALA A 91 -2.18 -16.63 1.01
C ALA A 91 -1.90 -17.70 -0.06
N SER A 92 -0.77 -17.58 -0.77
CA SER A 92 -0.34 -18.59 -1.75
C SER A 92 0.24 -19.85 -1.10
N ASP A 93 0.90 -19.74 0.06
CA ASP A 93 1.48 -20.88 0.79
C ASP A 93 0.43 -21.71 1.56
N ALA A 94 -0.77 -21.15 1.78
CA ALA A 94 -1.86 -21.80 2.51
C ALA A 94 -2.76 -22.69 1.63
N LYS A 95 -2.50 -22.79 0.32
CA LYS A 95 -3.24 -23.60 -0.65
C LYS A 95 -2.41 -24.81 -1.06
#